data_AF-A0A0F9T296-F1
#
_entry.id   AF-A0A0F9T296-F1
#
_cell.length_a   1.000
_cell.length_b   1.000
_cell.length_c   1.000
_cell.angle_alpha   90.00
_cell.angle_beta   90.00
_cell.angle_gamma   90.00
#
_symmetry.space_group_name_H-M   'P 1'
#
loop_
_entity.id
_entity.type
_entity.pdbx_description
1 polymer ?
#
loop_
_entity_poly.entity_id
_entity_poly.type
_entity_poly.pdbx_seq_one_letter_code
_entity_poly.pdbx_strand_id
1 'polypeptide(L)'
;MTIEGAVRTLSVVQTLKDAGFYQEGEPEDLKSQFVEQDQINLGGKTYSRSKFSRYDIKVFADQLENKIEQLDPLIQAVYAKNAVLLLSVIRIVNNESKQGFKGSAGSGNELDFIQLAARSFYDPDPSATARSKWSRPITSTGSKWFIEGLTSGANLIMGEEEALIVLAMYNPATNPCVDAVQVTKNSDSKNLDDLDFVIINDEKGSPLIELKIPLILPPEETGKIQAYYFQTGTDEMQPIGLWIVQAKNLRDLTDIATLA
;
A
#
# COMPACT_ATOMS: atom_id res chain seq x y z
N MET A 1 -11.99 -22.77 24.32
CA MET A 1 -12.79 -21.92 23.41
C MET A 1 -12.07 -21.96 22.08
N THR A 2 -12.50 -22.86 21.19
CA THR A 2 -11.88 -23.07 19.88
C THR A 2 -12.15 -21.85 19.01
N ILE A 3 -11.08 -21.23 18.50
CA ILE A 3 -11.09 -20.06 17.61
C ILE A 3 -11.48 -20.55 16.20
N GLU A 4 -12.71 -21.06 16.05
CA GLU A 4 -13.27 -21.47 14.75
C GLU A 4 -14.36 -20.49 14.24
N GLY A 5 -14.66 -19.44 15.01
CA GLY A 5 -15.80 -18.55 14.75
C GLY A 5 -15.54 -17.34 13.85
N ALA A 6 -14.30 -17.11 13.43
CA ALA A 6 -13.98 -16.03 12.50
C ALA A 6 -13.01 -16.57 11.45
N VAL A 7 -13.56 -17.23 10.43
CA VAL A 7 -12.82 -17.44 9.19
C VAL A 7 -12.48 -16.03 8.70
N ARG A 8 -11.24 -15.60 8.92
CA ARG A 8 -10.71 -14.39 8.27
C ARG A 8 -10.88 -14.64 6.79
N THR A 9 -11.73 -13.86 6.13
CA THR A 9 -11.85 -13.91 4.68
C THR A 9 -10.48 -13.58 4.12
N LEU A 10 -9.81 -14.59 3.55
CA LEU A 10 -8.52 -14.43 2.86
C LEU A 10 -8.71 -13.95 1.41
N SER A 11 -9.97 -13.80 0.99
CA SER A 11 -10.35 -13.45 -0.37
C SER A 11 -10.72 -11.97 -0.51
N VAL A 12 -10.01 -11.29 -1.41
CA VAL A 12 -10.31 -9.92 -1.81
C VAL A 12 -11.67 -9.85 -2.50
N VAL A 13 -11.94 -10.80 -3.40
CA VAL A 13 -13.20 -10.88 -4.13
C VAL A 13 -14.36 -11.05 -3.17
N GLN A 14 -14.26 -11.97 -2.20
CA GLN A 14 -15.33 -12.19 -1.23
C GLN A 14 -15.58 -10.95 -0.37
N THR A 15 -14.53 -10.27 0.12
CA THR A 15 -14.71 -9.01 0.88
C THR A 15 -15.40 -7.93 0.06
N LEU A 16 -15.04 -7.77 -1.23
CA LEU A 16 -15.70 -6.79 -2.10
C LEU A 16 -17.13 -7.20 -2.47
N LYS A 17 -17.41 -8.51 -2.56
CA LYS A 17 -18.76 -9.04 -2.79
C LYS A 17 -19.67 -8.79 -1.59
N ASP A 18 -19.17 -9.04 -0.37
CA ASP A 18 -19.89 -8.78 0.88
C ASP A 18 -20.20 -7.29 1.07
N ALA A 19 -19.28 -6.43 0.64
CA ALA A 19 -19.47 -4.98 0.63
C ALA A 19 -20.35 -4.48 -0.53
N GLY A 20 -20.84 -5.38 -1.40
CA GLY A 20 -21.71 -5.04 -2.53
C GLY A 20 -21.00 -4.28 -3.64
N PHE A 21 -19.67 -4.38 -3.76
CA PHE A 21 -18.83 -3.77 -4.82
C PHE A 21 -18.54 -4.71 -5.99
N TYR A 22 -18.36 -6.00 -5.72
CA TYR A 22 -18.02 -6.99 -6.74
C TYR A 22 -19.25 -7.73 -7.24
N GLN A 23 -19.31 -8.00 -8.55
CA GLN A 23 -20.37 -8.78 -9.21
C GLN A 23 -19.75 -9.72 -10.26
N GLU A 24 -20.31 -10.92 -10.33
CA GLU A 24 -20.03 -11.87 -11.43
C GLU A 24 -20.87 -11.52 -12.65
N GLY A 25 -20.36 -11.78 -13.84
CA GLY A 25 -21.07 -11.56 -15.10
C GLY A 25 -20.14 -11.38 -16.28
N GLU A 26 -20.73 -11.28 -17.47
CA GLU A 26 -19.99 -11.02 -18.69
C GLU A 26 -19.47 -9.56 -18.71
N PRO A 27 -18.29 -9.30 -19.33
CA PRO A 27 -17.69 -7.98 -19.38
C PRO A 27 -18.62 -6.88 -19.88
N GLU A 28 -19.42 -7.15 -20.91
CA GLU A 28 -20.31 -6.16 -21.53
C GLU A 28 -21.45 -5.73 -20.59
N ASP A 29 -21.99 -6.67 -19.81
CA ASP A 29 -23.04 -6.37 -18.83
C ASP A 29 -22.48 -5.51 -17.69
N LEU A 30 -21.29 -5.86 -17.19
CA LEU A 30 -20.64 -5.19 -16.07
C LEU A 30 -20.13 -3.79 -16.40
N LYS A 31 -19.75 -3.53 -17.67
CA LYS A 31 -19.34 -2.20 -18.14
C LYS A 31 -20.47 -1.16 -18.06
N SER A 32 -21.72 -1.60 -18.14
CA SER A 32 -22.90 -0.72 -18.06
C SER A 32 -23.37 -0.47 -16.63
N GLN A 33 -22.85 -1.21 -15.65
CA GLN A 33 -23.19 -1.11 -14.25
C GLN A 33 -22.11 -0.35 -13.49
N PHE A 34 -22.51 0.53 -12.57
CA PHE A 34 -21.59 1.43 -11.90
C PHE A 34 -21.82 1.49 -10.40
N VAL A 35 -20.74 1.76 -9.68
CA VAL A 35 -20.79 2.33 -8.34
C VAL A 35 -20.78 3.85 -8.52
N GLU A 36 -21.78 4.52 -7.98
CA GLU A 36 -21.94 5.96 -8.15
C GLU A 36 -20.88 6.76 -7.43
N GLN A 37 -20.62 7.96 -7.94
CA GLN A 37 -19.71 8.91 -7.33
C GLN A 37 -20.20 9.28 -5.92
N ASP A 38 -19.27 9.31 -4.98
CA ASP A 38 -19.53 9.69 -3.60
C ASP A 38 -18.29 10.31 -2.96
N GLN A 39 -18.36 10.59 -1.66
CA GLN A 39 -17.26 11.16 -0.90
C GLN A 39 -16.82 10.20 0.21
N ILE A 40 -15.57 10.34 0.64
CA ILE A 40 -15.00 9.64 1.80
C ILE A 40 -14.14 10.60 2.61
N ASN A 41 -14.17 10.49 3.94
CA ASN A 41 -13.25 11.21 4.81
C ASN A 41 -12.03 10.32 5.11
N LEU A 42 -10.84 10.78 4.75
CA LEU A 42 -9.57 10.12 5.04
C LEU A 42 -8.64 11.08 5.77
N GLY A 43 -8.38 10.79 7.04
CA GLY A 43 -7.45 11.59 7.85
C GLY A 43 -7.88 13.05 8.01
N GLY A 44 -9.19 13.33 8.09
CA GLY A 44 -9.74 14.67 8.30
C GLY A 44 -9.97 15.47 7.02
N LYS A 45 -9.57 14.96 5.85
CA LYS A 45 -9.88 15.56 4.54
C LYS A 45 -10.96 14.74 3.82
N THR A 46 -11.83 15.42 3.08
CA THR A 46 -12.85 14.79 2.25
C THR A 46 -12.34 14.64 0.82
N TYR A 47 -12.44 13.44 0.27
CA TYR A 47 -12.05 13.12 -1.11
C TYR A 47 -13.26 12.64 -1.89
N SER A 48 -13.33 13.02 -3.17
CA SER A 48 -14.30 12.50 -4.12
C SER A 48 -13.82 11.17 -4.67
N ARG A 49 -14.68 10.16 -4.68
CA ARG A 49 -14.43 8.87 -5.33
C ARG A 49 -15.20 8.82 -6.63
N SER A 50 -14.51 8.61 -7.75
CA SER A 50 -15.12 8.61 -9.07
C SER A 50 -16.25 7.59 -9.21
N LYS A 51 -17.16 7.85 -10.16
CA LYS A 51 -18.04 6.80 -10.69
C LYS A 51 -17.16 5.71 -11.32
N PHE A 52 -17.42 4.45 -10.98
CA PHE A 52 -16.50 3.37 -11.28
C PHE A 52 -17.27 2.13 -11.76
N SER A 53 -16.88 1.56 -12.90
CA SER A 53 -17.63 0.45 -13.51
C SER A 53 -17.46 -0.83 -12.70
N ARG A 54 -18.48 -1.68 -12.66
CA ARG A 54 -18.39 -2.99 -11.98
C ARG A 54 -17.36 -3.89 -12.66
N TYR A 55 -17.16 -3.72 -13.96
CA TYR A 55 -16.11 -4.41 -14.70
C TYR A 55 -14.71 -4.02 -14.19
N ASP A 56 -14.41 -2.73 -14.03
CA ASP A 56 -13.09 -2.29 -13.55
C ASP A 56 -12.86 -2.72 -12.09
N ILE A 57 -13.91 -2.80 -11.26
CA ILE A 57 -13.84 -3.40 -9.90
C ILE A 57 -13.48 -4.88 -9.96
N LYS A 58 -14.13 -5.63 -10.85
CA LYS A 58 -13.82 -7.06 -11.06
C LYS A 58 -12.37 -7.24 -11.49
N VAL A 59 -11.90 -6.45 -12.46
CA VAL A 59 -10.49 -6.46 -12.90
C VAL A 59 -9.54 -6.20 -11.73
N PHE A 60 -9.82 -5.18 -10.91
CA PHE A 60 -9.02 -4.91 -9.70
C PHE A 60 -9.00 -6.09 -8.73
N ALA A 61 -10.17 -6.62 -8.39
CA ALA A 61 -10.34 -7.67 -7.40
C ALA A 61 -9.62 -8.97 -7.82
N ASP A 62 -9.89 -9.42 -9.05
CA ASP A 62 -9.31 -10.65 -9.61
C ASP A 62 -7.79 -10.50 -9.75
N GLN A 63 -7.30 -9.35 -10.21
CA GLN A 63 -5.87 -9.09 -10.32
C GLN A 63 -5.18 -9.09 -8.96
N LEU A 64 -5.77 -8.46 -7.95
CA LEU A 64 -5.17 -8.41 -6.62
C LEU A 64 -5.17 -9.79 -5.97
N GLU A 65 -6.27 -10.53 -6.06
CA GLU A 65 -6.39 -11.89 -5.54
C GLU A 65 -5.34 -12.83 -6.15
N ASN A 66 -5.21 -12.83 -7.48
CA ASN A 66 -4.19 -13.62 -8.18
C ASN A 66 -2.76 -13.21 -7.77
N LYS A 67 -2.50 -11.92 -7.53
CA LYS A 67 -1.17 -11.44 -7.12
C LYS A 67 -0.80 -11.86 -5.70
N ILE A 68 -1.77 -11.96 -4.78
CA ILE A 68 -1.50 -12.27 -3.38
C ILE A 68 -1.58 -13.77 -3.07
N GLU A 69 -2.13 -14.60 -3.96
CA GLU A 69 -2.34 -16.04 -3.76
C GLU A 69 -1.07 -16.79 -3.28
N GLN A 70 0.10 -16.38 -3.77
CA GLN A 70 1.39 -17.00 -3.43
C GLN A 70 2.08 -16.39 -2.19
N LEU A 71 1.50 -15.34 -1.60
CA LEU A 71 2.08 -14.68 -0.43
C LEU A 71 1.70 -15.40 0.87
N ASP A 72 2.36 -15.03 1.97
CA ASP A 72 1.99 -15.47 3.31
C ASP A 72 0.49 -15.21 3.58
N PRO A 73 -0.29 -16.19 4.09
CA PRO A 73 -1.72 -16.04 4.35
C PRO A 73 -2.08 -14.85 5.26
N LEU A 74 -1.19 -14.42 6.15
CA LEU A 74 -1.40 -13.22 6.96
C LEU A 74 -1.27 -11.94 6.13
N ILE A 75 -0.35 -11.91 5.17
CA ILE A 75 -0.28 -10.80 4.19
C ILE A 75 -1.54 -10.78 3.33
N GLN A 76 -2.02 -11.96 2.88
CA GLN A 76 -3.28 -12.08 2.15
C GLN A 76 -4.45 -11.51 2.96
N ALA A 77 -4.53 -11.86 4.25
CA ALA A 77 -5.56 -11.37 5.15
C ALA A 77 -5.54 -9.84 5.30
N VAL A 78 -4.36 -9.21 5.30
CA VAL A 78 -4.24 -7.73 5.33
C VAL A 78 -4.85 -7.11 4.07
N TYR A 79 -4.56 -7.64 2.88
CA TYR A 79 -5.15 -7.14 1.64
C TYR A 79 -6.66 -7.37 1.60
N ALA A 80 -7.13 -8.57 1.92
CA ALA A 80 -8.55 -8.91 1.90
C ALA A 80 -9.36 -8.02 2.86
N LYS A 81 -8.94 -7.91 4.13
CA LYS A 81 -9.57 -7.06 5.15
C LYS A 81 -9.65 -5.59 4.73
N ASN A 82 -8.65 -5.10 3.98
CA ASN A 82 -8.58 -3.71 3.54
C ASN A 82 -9.04 -3.50 2.09
N ALA A 83 -9.65 -4.50 1.44
CA ALA A 83 -10.00 -4.44 0.02
C ALA A 83 -10.91 -3.24 -0.33
N VAL A 84 -11.89 -2.92 0.52
CA VAL A 84 -12.79 -1.75 0.34
C VAL A 84 -12.03 -0.43 0.42
N LEU A 85 -11.03 -0.35 1.30
CA LEU A 85 -10.19 0.83 1.42
C LEU A 85 -9.28 0.98 0.19
N LEU A 86 -8.65 -0.11 -0.25
CA LEU A 86 -7.83 -0.13 -1.47
C LEU A 86 -8.64 0.30 -2.70
N LEU A 87 -9.85 -0.25 -2.87
CA LEU A 87 -10.77 0.17 -3.94
C LEU A 87 -11.13 1.66 -3.82
N SER A 88 -11.35 2.15 -2.60
CA SER A 88 -11.65 3.57 -2.38
C SER A 88 -10.50 4.47 -2.82
N VAL A 89 -9.24 4.10 -2.55
CA VAL A 89 -8.06 4.86 -3.02
C VAL A 89 -7.96 4.84 -4.55
N ILE A 90 -8.18 3.69 -5.18
CA ILE A 90 -8.21 3.60 -6.66
C ILE A 90 -9.28 4.54 -7.24
N ARG A 91 -10.47 4.59 -6.65
CA ARG A 91 -11.55 5.50 -7.08
C ARG A 91 -11.21 6.97 -6.86
N ILE A 92 -10.38 7.30 -5.88
CA ILE A 92 -9.89 8.68 -5.69
C ILE A 92 -8.94 9.04 -6.83
N VAL A 93 -7.92 8.21 -7.12
CA VAL A 93 -6.98 8.49 -8.23
C VAL A 93 -7.69 8.49 -9.59
N ASN A 94 -8.67 7.61 -9.77
CA ASN A 94 -9.48 7.56 -10.98
C ASN A 94 -10.35 8.82 -11.16
N ASN A 95 -10.60 9.61 -10.12
CA ASN A 95 -11.28 10.90 -10.25
C ASN A 95 -10.39 11.93 -10.96
N GLU A 96 -9.07 11.82 -10.78
CA GLU A 96 -8.08 12.70 -11.40
C GLU A 96 -7.63 12.17 -12.79
N SER A 97 -7.90 10.89 -13.08
CA SER A 97 -7.50 10.28 -14.36
C SER A 97 -8.58 10.33 -15.45
N LYS A 98 -8.16 10.69 -16.67
CA LYS A 98 -9.03 10.73 -17.87
C LYS A 98 -9.31 9.38 -18.49
N GLN A 99 -8.37 8.43 -18.38
CA GLN A 99 -8.49 7.09 -19.00
C GLN A 99 -8.98 6.04 -18.01
N GLY A 100 -8.85 6.34 -16.70
CA GLY A 100 -9.34 5.51 -15.62
C GLY A 100 -8.54 4.22 -15.43
N PHE A 101 -9.01 3.39 -14.51
CA PHE A 101 -8.36 2.13 -14.15
C PHE A 101 -8.66 1.03 -15.15
N LYS A 102 -7.60 0.32 -15.57
CA LYS A 102 -7.67 -0.87 -16.43
C LYS A 102 -6.82 -2.03 -15.90
N GLY A 103 -6.12 -1.82 -14.80
CA GLY A 103 -5.24 -2.82 -14.21
C GLY A 103 -4.15 -3.24 -15.20
N SER A 104 -3.79 -4.51 -15.17
CA SER A 104 -2.74 -5.13 -15.99
C SER A 104 -3.02 -5.10 -17.51
N ALA A 105 -4.27 -4.87 -17.92
CA ALA A 105 -4.62 -4.65 -19.32
C ALA A 105 -4.34 -3.20 -19.77
N GLY A 106 -4.08 -2.31 -18.81
CA GLY A 106 -3.83 -0.89 -19.02
C GLY A 106 -2.56 -0.60 -19.81
N SER A 107 -2.62 0.49 -20.56
CA SER A 107 -1.57 0.97 -21.45
C SER A 107 -1.54 2.50 -21.45
N GLY A 108 -0.34 3.08 -21.50
CA GLY A 108 -0.24 4.54 -21.56
C GLY A 108 -0.69 5.23 -20.26
N ASN A 109 -1.75 6.03 -20.34
CA ASN A 109 -2.23 6.86 -19.22
C ASN A 109 -3.31 6.16 -18.37
N GLU A 110 -3.72 4.95 -18.73
CA GLU A 110 -4.63 4.12 -17.93
C GLU A 110 -3.97 3.75 -16.60
N LEU A 111 -4.75 3.68 -15.51
CA LEU A 111 -4.24 3.35 -14.18
C LEU A 111 -4.09 1.84 -14.00
N ASP A 112 -3.01 1.47 -13.31
CA ASP A 112 -2.74 0.14 -12.77
C ASP A 112 -2.21 0.28 -11.33
N PHE A 113 -1.99 -0.84 -10.64
CA PHE A 113 -1.35 -0.87 -9.34
C PHE A 113 -0.20 -1.88 -9.31
N ILE A 114 0.77 -1.60 -8.45
CA ILE A 114 1.83 -2.53 -8.08
C ILE A 114 1.89 -2.71 -6.57
N GLN A 115 2.38 -3.87 -6.15
CA GLN A 115 2.80 -4.06 -4.77
C GLN A 115 4.09 -3.28 -4.52
N LEU A 116 4.26 -2.84 -3.27
CA LEU A 116 5.42 -2.04 -2.88
C LEU A 116 6.71 -2.85 -3.01
N ALA A 117 7.63 -2.34 -3.82
CA ALA A 117 8.96 -2.92 -4.01
C ALA A 117 10.01 -1.89 -3.57
N ALA A 118 11.19 -2.37 -3.16
CA ALA A 118 12.26 -1.48 -2.70
C ALA A 118 12.57 -0.38 -3.73
N ARG A 119 12.68 -0.75 -5.01
CA ARG A 119 12.97 0.18 -6.13
C ARG A 119 11.95 1.29 -6.34
N SER A 120 10.76 1.18 -5.75
CA SER A 120 9.76 2.23 -5.79
C SER A 120 10.09 3.39 -4.85
N PHE A 121 11.04 3.21 -3.93
CA PHE A 121 11.37 4.21 -2.91
C PHE A 121 12.83 4.66 -3.02
N TYR A 122 13.08 5.87 -2.53
CA TYR A 122 14.44 6.36 -2.34
C TYR A 122 15.13 5.61 -1.19
N ASP A 123 16.44 5.48 -1.30
CA ASP A 123 17.31 4.96 -0.26
C ASP A 123 17.68 6.09 0.71
N PRO A 124 17.29 6.01 1.99
CA PRO A 124 17.50 7.10 2.93
C PRO A 124 18.93 7.27 3.41
N ASP A 125 19.80 6.28 3.16
CA ASP A 125 21.21 6.35 3.54
C ASP A 125 22.04 7.02 2.41
N PRO A 126 22.08 6.50 1.16
CA PRO A 126 22.47 7.25 -0.03
C PRO A 126 21.26 7.99 -0.65
N SER A 127 20.94 9.16 -0.09
CA SER A 127 19.86 10.02 -0.59
C SER A 127 19.97 10.24 -2.10
N ALA A 128 18.82 10.41 -2.77
CA ALA A 128 18.68 10.60 -4.21
C ALA A 128 18.97 9.37 -5.11
N THR A 129 19.10 8.18 -4.53
CA THR A 129 19.15 6.92 -5.29
C THR A 129 17.94 6.06 -4.96
N ALA A 130 17.46 5.28 -5.92
CA ALA A 130 16.42 4.30 -5.66
C ALA A 130 16.99 3.14 -4.84
N ARG A 131 16.17 2.63 -3.93
CA ARG A 131 16.57 1.51 -3.08
C ARG A 131 16.58 0.20 -3.86
N SER A 132 17.71 -0.49 -3.86
CA SER A 132 17.85 -1.77 -4.56
C SER A 132 17.21 -2.96 -3.82
N LYS A 133 17.13 -2.91 -2.50
CA LYS A 133 16.60 -3.97 -1.63
C LYS A 133 16.12 -3.41 -0.28
N TRP A 134 15.22 -4.11 0.41
CA TRP A 134 14.75 -3.69 1.74
C TRP A 134 15.81 -3.83 2.83
N SER A 135 16.67 -4.85 2.72
CA SER A 135 17.73 -5.14 3.70
C SER A 135 18.77 -4.02 3.79
N ARG A 136 18.93 -3.42 4.97
CA ARG A 136 19.90 -2.33 5.22
C ARG A 136 20.63 -2.48 6.56
N PRO A 137 21.91 -2.07 6.64
CA PRO A 137 22.64 -2.07 7.90
C PRO A 137 22.23 -0.90 8.79
N ILE A 138 21.94 -1.19 10.07
CA ILE A 138 21.69 -0.20 11.11
C ILE A 138 22.91 -0.12 12.02
N THR A 139 23.67 0.96 11.89
CA THR A 139 24.94 1.17 12.59
C THR A 139 24.83 1.96 13.89
N SER A 140 23.65 2.55 14.17
CA SER A 140 23.36 3.30 15.39
C SER A 140 21.87 3.20 15.74
N THR A 141 21.56 3.30 17.02
CA THR A 141 20.19 3.39 17.52
C THR A 141 19.59 4.79 17.29
N GLY A 142 18.28 4.91 17.47
CA GLY A 142 17.53 6.15 17.29
C GLY A 142 16.67 6.15 16.03
N SER A 143 16.13 7.32 15.70
CA SER A 143 15.19 7.47 14.58
C SER A 143 15.93 7.64 13.25
N LYS A 144 15.53 6.88 12.24
CA LYS A 144 15.97 7.06 10.85
C LYS A 144 14.77 7.09 9.91
N TRP A 145 14.91 7.77 8.78
CA TRP A 145 13.89 7.73 7.73
C TRP A 145 13.82 6.32 7.11
N PHE A 146 12.60 5.90 6.79
CA PHE A 146 12.31 4.60 6.17
C PHE A 146 11.59 4.76 4.84
N ILE A 147 10.60 5.66 4.76
CA ILE A 147 10.02 6.14 3.50
C ILE A 147 10.16 7.65 3.47
N GLU A 148 10.76 8.18 2.42
CA GLU A 148 10.98 9.61 2.21
C GLU A 148 11.06 9.96 0.72
N GLY A 149 11.13 11.25 0.42
CA GLY A 149 11.32 11.76 -0.94
C GLY A 149 12.79 11.72 -1.40
N LEU A 150 13.05 12.40 -2.53
CA LEU A 150 14.36 12.42 -3.21
C LEU A 150 15.51 12.88 -2.30
N THR A 151 15.25 13.84 -1.42
CA THR A 151 16.23 14.39 -0.48
C THR A 151 15.99 13.83 0.91
N SER A 152 17.05 13.55 1.67
CA SER A 152 16.92 13.03 3.03
C SER A 152 16.04 13.93 3.91
N GLY A 153 15.06 13.32 4.56
CA GLY A 153 14.02 13.94 5.38
C GLY A 153 12.89 14.63 4.61
N ALA A 154 12.94 14.69 3.28
CA ALA A 154 11.87 15.26 2.48
C ALA A 154 10.64 14.35 2.49
N ASN A 155 9.46 14.94 2.32
CA ASN A 155 8.27 14.15 2.10
C ASN A 155 8.33 13.50 0.72
N LEU A 156 7.87 12.26 0.62
CA LEU A 156 7.44 11.68 -0.64
C LEU A 156 6.21 12.46 -1.12
N ILE A 157 6.18 12.80 -2.41
CA ILE A 157 5.13 13.59 -3.05
C ILE A 157 4.44 12.70 -4.06
N MET A 158 3.10 12.66 -4.06
CA MET A 158 2.34 11.96 -5.09
C MET A 158 2.01 12.90 -6.24
N GLY A 159 2.13 12.41 -7.47
CA GLY A 159 1.65 13.10 -8.67
C GLY A 159 0.12 13.21 -8.73
N GLU A 160 -0.37 13.84 -9.80
CA GLU A 160 -1.81 14.07 -10.05
C GLU A 160 -2.59 12.77 -10.30
N GLU A 161 -1.99 11.80 -10.98
CA GLU A 161 -2.60 10.50 -11.31
C GLU A 161 -1.92 9.35 -10.57
N GLU A 162 -1.67 9.56 -9.26
CA GLU A 162 -0.91 8.65 -8.42
C GLU A 162 -1.44 8.59 -6.98
N ALA A 163 -1.33 7.42 -6.34
CA ALA A 163 -1.49 7.29 -4.89
C ALA A 163 -0.66 6.16 -4.31
N LEU A 164 -0.29 6.33 -3.04
CA LEU A 164 0.37 5.31 -2.23
C LEU A 164 -0.51 4.94 -1.04
N ILE A 165 -0.61 3.64 -0.76
CA ILE A 165 -1.21 3.13 0.47
C ILE A 165 -0.30 2.09 1.12
N VAL A 166 0.04 2.31 2.39
CA VAL A 166 0.79 1.38 3.24
C VAL A 166 -0.13 0.94 4.39
N LEU A 167 -0.40 -0.35 4.48
CA LEU A 167 -1.33 -0.97 5.41
C LEU A 167 -0.63 -1.60 6.63
N ALA A 168 0.53 -2.21 6.40
CA ALA A 168 1.24 -2.99 7.40
C ALA A 168 2.76 -2.93 7.17
N MET A 169 3.52 -3.39 8.16
CA MET A 169 4.95 -3.62 8.07
C MET A 169 5.25 -5.10 8.29
N TYR A 170 6.10 -5.68 7.46
CA TYR A 170 6.59 -7.04 7.56
C TYR A 170 8.11 -7.02 7.75
N ASN A 171 8.66 -7.76 8.72
CA ASN A 171 10.11 -7.76 8.95
C ASN A 171 10.67 -9.18 9.09
N PRO A 172 11.15 -9.82 7.99
CA PRO A 172 11.63 -11.20 8.01
C PRO A 172 12.95 -11.41 8.78
N ALA A 173 13.57 -10.36 9.31
CA ALA A 173 14.83 -10.48 10.03
C ALA A 173 14.69 -11.40 11.25
N THR A 174 15.63 -12.34 11.41
CA THR A 174 15.68 -13.22 12.59
C THR A 174 15.82 -12.44 13.89
N ASN A 175 16.54 -11.31 13.86
CA ASN A 175 16.73 -10.41 14.99
C ASN A 175 16.33 -8.99 14.56
N PRO A 176 15.03 -8.64 14.61
CA PRO A 176 14.57 -7.30 14.28
C PRO A 176 15.28 -6.24 15.14
N CYS A 177 15.64 -5.12 14.53
CA CYS A 177 16.28 -3.99 15.22
C CYS A 177 15.41 -2.74 15.30
N VAL A 178 14.21 -2.79 14.72
CA VAL A 178 13.20 -1.72 14.72
C VAL A 178 12.13 -2.03 15.78
N ASP A 179 11.67 -1.00 16.49
CA ASP A 179 10.69 -1.09 17.59
C ASP A 179 9.44 -0.25 17.35
N ALA A 180 9.52 0.81 16.54
CA ALA A 180 8.35 1.64 16.26
C ALA A 180 8.47 2.35 14.92
N VAL A 181 7.33 2.80 14.39
CA VAL A 181 7.26 3.74 13.27
C VAL A 181 6.39 4.95 13.60
N GLN A 182 6.73 6.09 12.98
CA GLN A 182 5.89 7.27 12.95
C GLN A 182 5.54 7.63 11.52
N VAL A 183 4.26 7.81 11.27
CA VAL A 183 3.76 8.31 9.99
C VAL A 183 3.58 9.83 10.06
N THR A 184 4.09 10.55 9.07
CA THR A 184 3.78 11.97 8.85
C THR A 184 3.06 12.11 7.52
N LYS A 185 1.90 12.79 7.52
CA LYS A 185 1.14 13.14 6.31
C LYS A 185 0.91 14.64 6.30
N ASN A 186 1.30 15.33 5.22
CA ASN A 186 1.15 16.78 5.07
C ASN A 186 1.63 17.59 6.28
N SER A 187 2.82 17.24 6.78
CA SER A 187 3.43 17.86 7.98
C SER A 187 2.70 17.56 9.31
N ASP A 188 1.63 16.77 9.30
CA ASP A 188 0.96 16.30 10.51
C ASP A 188 1.49 14.92 10.91
N SER A 189 2.25 14.89 12.00
CA SER A 189 2.81 13.67 12.57
C SER A 189 1.76 12.94 13.40
N LYS A 190 1.57 11.66 13.11
CA LYS A 190 0.66 10.79 13.84
C LYS A 190 1.35 10.20 15.07
N ASN A 191 0.53 9.55 15.90
CA ASN A 191 1.04 8.78 17.03
C ASN A 191 1.98 7.67 16.56
N LEU A 192 2.88 7.26 17.45
CA LEU A 192 3.76 6.13 17.20
C LEU A 192 2.96 4.83 17.15
N ASP A 193 3.32 3.99 16.19
CA ASP A 193 2.86 2.61 16.08
C ASP A 193 4.02 1.70 16.50
N ASP A 194 3.81 0.98 17.60
CA ASP A 194 4.76 0.01 18.14
C ASP A 194 4.83 -1.19 17.20
N LEU A 195 6.06 -1.61 16.88
CA LEU A 195 6.40 -2.68 15.97
C LEU A 195 7.12 -3.80 16.72
N ASP A 196 6.39 -4.48 17.61
CA ASP A 196 6.94 -5.57 18.43
C ASP A 196 7.13 -6.87 17.62
N PHE A 197 8.06 -6.83 16.68
CA PHE A 197 8.38 -7.95 15.80
C PHE A 197 9.01 -9.13 16.56
N VAL A 198 9.69 -8.87 17.69
CA VAL A 198 10.33 -9.93 18.48
C VAL A 198 9.27 -10.87 19.04
N ILE A 199 8.26 -10.33 19.72
CA ILE A 199 7.18 -11.14 20.29
C ILE A 199 6.39 -11.85 19.17
N ILE A 200 6.08 -11.15 18.08
CA ILE A 200 5.27 -11.71 16.99
C ILE A 200 6.01 -12.83 16.26
N ASN A 201 7.32 -12.70 16.04
CA ASN A 201 8.10 -13.74 15.39
C ASN A 201 8.12 -15.02 16.22
N ASP A 202 8.35 -14.88 17.53
CA ASP A 202 8.37 -16.01 18.48
C ASP A 202 7.01 -16.71 18.60
N GLU A 203 5.91 -15.95 18.58
CA GLU A 203 4.56 -16.51 18.79
C GLU A 203 3.86 -17.00 17.51
N LYS A 204 4.08 -16.33 16.39
CA LYS A 204 3.26 -16.50 15.16
C LYS A 204 4.07 -16.91 13.94
N GLY A 205 5.41 -16.87 14.00
CA GLY A 205 6.30 -17.26 12.91
C GLY A 205 6.27 -16.37 11.67
N SER A 206 5.45 -15.31 11.66
CA SER A 206 5.37 -14.34 10.58
C SER A 206 5.33 -12.92 11.17
N PRO A 207 6.45 -12.18 11.14
CA PRO A 207 6.60 -10.86 11.75
C PRO A 207 5.89 -9.76 10.95
N LEU A 208 4.56 -9.78 10.97
CA LEU A 208 3.67 -8.84 10.29
C LEU A 208 2.83 -8.03 11.30
N ILE A 209 2.85 -6.71 11.16
CA ILE A 209 2.11 -5.77 12.02
C ILE A 209 1.30 -4.81 11.15
N GLU A 210 -0.03 -4.84 11.28
CA GLU A 210 -0.90 -3.83 10.68
C GLU A 210 -0.71 -2.48 11.38
N LEU A 211 -0.60 -1.40 10.61
CA LEU A 211 -0.52 -0.05 11.15
C LEU A 211 -1.87 0.33 11.79
N LYS A 212 -1.84 1.01 12.94
CA LYS A 212 -3.06 1.54 13.58
C LYS A 212 -3.73 2.56 12.67
N ILE A 213 -2.92 3.33 11.95
CA ILE A 213 -3.35 4.29 10.93
C ILE A 213 -2.55 4.01 9.65
N PRO A 214 -3.17 3.43 8.61
CA PRO A 214 -2.52 3.27 7.30
C PRO A 214 -2.01 4.61 6.77
N LEU A 215 -0.82 4.62 6.18
CA LEU A 215 -0.36 5.77 5.39
C LEU A 215 -1.10 5.73 4.06
N ILE A 216 -1.98 6.70 3.83
CA ILE A 216 -2.65 6.90 2.54
C ILE A 216 -2.27 8.27 2.03
N LEU A 217 -1.57 8.28 0.89
CA LEU A 217 -1.23 9.47 0.11
C LEU A 217 -2.07 9.44 -1.18
N PRO A 218 -3.25 10.10 -1.18
CA PRO A 218 -3.96 10.44 -2.42
C PRO A 218 -3.15 11.36 -3.35
N PRO A 219 -3.66 11.65 -4.55
CA PRO A 219 -3.06 12.61 -5.47
C PRO A 219 -2.69 13.93 -4.81
N GLU A 220 -1.52 14.47 -5.19
CA GLU A 220 -0.98 15.74 -4.70
C GLU A 220 -0.76 15.84 -3.17
N GLU A 221 -0.90 14.74 -2.44
CA GLU A 221 -0.61 14.68 -1.00
C GLU A 221 0.83 14.23 -0.76
N THR A 222 1.33 14.55 0.43
CA THR A 222 2.72 14.27 0.79
C THR A 222 2.83 13.50 2.10
N GLY A 223 3.87 12.70 2.26
CA GLY A 223 4.15 12.05 3.54
C GLY A 223 5.46 11.30 3.60
N LYS A 224 5.74 10.73 4.76
CA LYS A 224 6.95 9.97 5.06
C LYS A 224 6.75 9.05 6.25
N ILE A 225 7.62 8.07 6.39
CA ILE A 225 7.66 7.16 7.53
C ILE A 225 9.05 7.22 8.16
N GLN A 226 9.08 7.48 9.46
CA GLN A 226 10.27 7.34 10.28
C GLN A 226 10.21 6.03 11.06
N ALA A 227 11.33 5.33 11.18
CA ALA A 227 11.46 4.13 12.00
C ALA A 227 12.41 4.40 13.17
N TYR A 228 12.08 3.88 14.34
CA TYR A 228 12.92 3.93 15.53
C TYR A 228 13.64 2.60 15.74
N TYR A 229 14.97 2.66 15.83
CA TYR A 229 15.84 1.50 16.01
C TYR A 229 16.38 1.43 17.44
N PHE A 230 16.10 0.32 18.13
CA PHE A 230 16.50 0.12 19.52
C PHE A 230 17.88 -0.56 19.66
N GLN A 231 18.36 -1.21 18.60
CA GLN A 231 19.68 -1.82 18.54
C GLN A 231 20.30 -1.70 17.14
N THR A 232 21.59 -1.97 17.02
CA THR A 232 22.27 -2.11 15.73
C THR A 232 21.98 -3.49 15.13
N GLY A 233 22.12 -3.64 13.81
CA GLY A 233 21.81 -4.90 13.13
C GLY A 233 21.54 -4.74 11.65
N THR A 234 20.75 -5.65 11.09
CA THR A 234 20.22 -5.53 9.73
C THR A 234 18.72 -5.39 9.81
N ASP A 235 18.21 -4.29 9.27
CA ASP A 235 16.78 -4.09 9.11
C ASP A 235 16.34 -4.68 7.77
N GLU A 236 15.34 -5.55 7.79
CA GLU A 236 14.75 -6.14 6.59
C GLU A 236 13.27 -5.76 6.45
N MET A 237 12.79 -4.77 7.21
CA MET A 237 11.41 -4.31 7.21
C MET A 237 10.95 -3.87 5.82
N GLN A 238 9.73 -4.26 5.47
CA GLN A 238 9.08 -4.06 4.18
C GLN A 238 7.66 -3.55 4.41
N PRO A 239 7.24 -2.48 3.73
CA PRO A 239 5.86 -2.02 3.78
C PRO A 239 4.97 -2.95 2.93
N ILE A 240 3.80 -3.29 3.45
CA ILE A 240 2.75 -4.00 2.73
C ILE A 240 1.70 -2.99 2.29
N GLY A 241 1.39 -2.96 1.00
CA GLY A 241 0.54 -1.93 0.43
C GLY A 241 0.49 -1.97 -1.08
N LEU A 242 -0.10 -0.92 -1.67
CA LEU A 242 -0.16 -0.73 -3.12
C LEU A 242 0.33 0.66 -3.49
N TRP A 243 0.91 0.75 -4.67
CA TRP A 243 1.16 1.99 -5.37
C TRP A 243 0.32 2.00 -6.64
N ILE A 244 -0.56 2.99 -6.78
CA ILE A 244 -1.47 3.17 -7.91
C ILE A 244 -0.86 4.25 -8.79
N VAL A 245 -0.58 3.92 -10.06
CA VAL A 245 0.10 4.81 -11.02
C VAL A 245 -0.42 4.57 -12.42
N GLN A 246 -0.03 5.43 -13.36
CA GLN A 246 -0.29 5.20 -14.78
C GLN A 246 0.54 4.03 -15.32
N ALA A 247 -0.04 3.21 -16.20
CA ALA A 247 0.60 2.03 -16.77
C ALA A 247 1.91 2.35 -17.52
N LYS A 248 2.04 3.54 -18.13
CA LYS A 248 3.30 3.97 -18.78
C LYS A 248 4.46 4.06 -17.79
N ASN A 249 4.19 4.39 -16.53
CA ASN A 249 5.17 4.51 -15.45
C ASN A 249 5.69 3.13 -14.99
N LEU A 250 5.00 2.05 -15.35
CA LEU A 250 5.37 0.69 -15.00
C LEU A 250 6.15 -0.03 -16.11
N ARG A 251 6.31 0.58 -17.29
CA ARG A 251 6.99 -0.02 -18.44
C ARG A 251 8.50 0.08 -18.35
N ASP A 252 8.99 1.05 -17.59
CA ASP A 252 10.41 1.21 -17.38
C ASP A 252 10.86 0.26 -16.27
N LEU A 253 11.93 -0.49 -16.55
CA LEU A 253 12.62 -1.27 -15.52
C LEU A 253 13.60 -0.39 -14.73
N THR A 254 13.87 0.83 -15.20
CA THR A 254 14.59 1.86 -14.46
C THR A 254 13.65 2.53 -13.45
N ASP A 255 14.23 2.97 -12.34
CA ASP A 255 13.59 3.10 -11.04
C ASP A 255 12.29 3.91 -10.99
N ILE A 256 11.22 3.29 -10.48
CA ILE A 256 9.89 3.91 -10.31
C ILE A 256 9.95 5.11 -9.35
N ALA A 257 10.89 5.12 -8.40
CA ALA A 257 11.09 6.24 -7.48
C ALA A 257 11.33 7.59 -8.20
N THR A 258 11.89 7.56 -9.42
CA THR A 258 12.22 8.78 -10.19
C THR A 258 11.02 9.41 -10.92
N LEU A 259 9.84 8.80 -10.82
CA LEU A 259 8.63 9.23 -11.53
C LEU A 259 7.80 10.28 -10.75
N ALA A 260 8.19 10.56 -9.50
CA ALA A 260 7.60 11.56 -8.60
C ALA A 260 8.45 12.84 -8.51
#